data_AF-X0ZJ42-F1
#
_entry.id   AF-X0ZJ42-F1
#
_cell.length_a   1.000
_cell.length_b   1.000
_cell.length_c   1.000
_cell.angle_alpha   90.00
_cell.angle_beta   90.00
_cell.angle_gamma   90.00
#
_symmetry.space_group_name_H-M   'P 1'
#
loop_
_entity.id
_entity.type
_entity.pdbx_description
1 polymer ?
#
loop_
_entity_poly.entity_id
_entity_poly.type
_entity_poly.pdbx_seq_one_letter_code
_entity_poly.pdbx_strand_id
1 'polypeptide(L)'
;GQCGAVYDQYPPLVNACRPPGEWQAFDIIFHPPVFDGEGNKTSNGTVTVLQNGVLIQDHVELLGSTTASMQGEGPGAGPLYLQDHGSPVRYRNIWVRPL
;
A
#
# COMPACT_ATOMS: atom_id res chain seq x y z
N GLY A 1 12.38 -0.12 -5.51
CA GLY A 1 11.67 1.09 -5.01
C GLY A 1 12.34 1.64 -3.76
N GLN A 2 11.88 2.79 -3.26
CA GLN A 2 12.28 3.38 -1.97
C GLN A 2 11.13 3.28 -0.94
N CYS A 3 11.38 3.59 0.34
CA CYS A 3 10.34 3.57 1.38
C CYS A 3 9.15 4.46 0.99
N GLY A 4 7.93 3.98 1.16
CA GLY A 4 6.72 4.72 0.80
C GLY A 4 6.33 4.69 -0.68
N ALA A 5 7.10 4.03 -1.54
CA ALA A 5 6.73 3.82 -2.94
C ALA A 5 5.57 2.82 -3.06
N VAL A 6 4.68 3.06 -4.03
CA VAL A 6 3.94 1.95 -4.66
C VAL A 6 4.95 1.21 -5.51
N TYR A 7 5.37 0.03 -5.04
CA TYR A 7 6.59 -0.62 -5.52
C TYR A 7 6.57 -0.82 -7.04
N ASP A 8 7.60 -0.29 -7.71
CA ASP A 8 7.80 -0.36 -9.16
C ASP A 8 6.74 0.37 -10.01
N GLN A 9 5.91 1.22 -9.40
CA GLN A 9 4.91 2.03 -10.10
C GLN A 9 5.10 3.53 -9.82
N TYR A 10 5.13 3.93 -8.55
CA TYR A 10 5.20 5.34 -8.16
C TYR A 10 6.25 5.55 -7.06
N PRO A 11 7.26 6.44 -7.25
CA PRO A 11 8.06 6.90 -6.12
C PRO A 11 7.19 7.71 -5.16
N PRO A 12 7.51 7.77 -3.86
CA PRO A 12 6.85 8.72 -2.96
C PRO A 12 7.13 10.15 -3.41
N LEU A 13 6.16 11.06 -3.18
CA LEU A 13 6.28 12.48 -3.48
C LEU A 13 7.48 13.14 -2.78
N VAL A 14 7.79 12.67 -1.57
CA VAL A 14 8.93 13.10 -0.76
C VAL A 14 9.40 11.95 0.13
N ASN A 15 10.69 11.92 0.45
CA ASN A 15 11.22 11.01 1.47
C ASN A 15 10.90 11.57 2.87
N ALA A 16 9.99 10.92 3.58
CA ALA A 16 9.56 11.30 4.93
C ALA A 16 10.12 10.37 6.02
N CYS A 17 11.16 9.58 5.73
CA CYS A 17 11.75 8.65 6.68
C CYS A 17 12.44 9.37 7.84
N ARG A 18 12.16 8.90 9.07
CA ARG A 18 12.99 9.16 10.24
C ARG A 18 14.28 8.31 10.25
N PRO A 19 15.30 8.69 11.04
CA PRO A 19 16.53 7.91 11.21
C PRO A 19 16.31 6.45 11.66
N PRO A 20 17.29 5.56 11.46
CA PRO A 20 17.23 4.18 11.95
C PRO A 20 16.99 4.10 13.46
N GLY A 21 16.15 3.16 13.89
CA GLY A 21 15.76 2.97 15.29
C GLY A 21 14.55 3.79 15.73
N GLU A 22 14.14 4.79 14.96
CA GLU A 22 12.90 5.52 15.19
C GLU A 22 11.70 4.85 14.52
N TRP A 23 10.52 5.03 15.14
CA TRP A 23 9.28 4.51 14.60
C TRP A 23 8.80 5.36 13.42
N GLN A 24 8.57 4.67 12.30
CA GLN A 24 7.81 5.20 11.16
C GLN A 24 6.32 4.94 11.39
N ALA A 25 5.49 5.95 11.20
CA ALA A 25 4.03 5.81 11.20
C ALA A 25 3.51 5.87 9.76
N PHE A 26 2.55 5.01 9.45
CA PHE A 26 1.86 4.99 8.16
C PHE A 26 0.36 5.07 8.39
N ASP A 27 -0.28 6.02 7.72
CA ASP A 27 -1.73 6.07 7.56
C ASP A 27 -2.02 5.82 6.09
N ILE A 28 -2.82 4.77 5.81
CA ILE A 28 -3.08 4.30 4.45
C ILE A 28 -4.59 4.27 4.22
N ILE A 29 -5.03 4.96 3.18
CA ILE A 29 -6.41 4.92 2.68
C ILE A 29 -6.38 4.16 1.37
N PHE A 30 -7.12 3.05 1.31
CA PHE A 30 -7.17 2.16 0.15
C PHE A 30 -8.60 2.03 -0.34
N HIS A 31 -8.80 2.29 -1.64
CA HIS A 31 -10.03 1.95 -2.35
C HIS A 31 -9.73 0.76 -3.26
N PRO A 32 -10.44 -0.36 -3.12
CA PRO A 32 -10.18 -1.55 -3.93
C PRO A 32 -10.53 -1.32 -5.40
N PRO A 33 -9.91 -2.06 -6.33
CA PRO A 33 -10.39 -2.14 -7.71
C PRO A 33 -11.84 -2.63 -7.77
N VAL A 34 -12.58 -2.17 -8.77
CA VAL A 34 -13.98 -2.55 -8.98
C VAL A 34 -14.04 -3.60 -10.09
N PHE A 35 -14.89 -4.60 -9.90
CA PHE A 35 -15.17 -5.66 -10.86
C PHE A 35 -16.67 -5.69 -11.17
N ASP A 36 -17.03 -6.05 -12.40
CA ASP A 36 -18.41 -6.29 -12.79
C ASP A 36 -18.92 -7.67 -12.31
N GLY A 37 -20.20 -7.97 -12.59
CA GLY A 37 -20.82 -9.24 -12.22
C GLY A 37 -20.27 -10.47 -12.95
N GLU A 38 -19.51 -10.27 -14.03
CA GLU A 38 -18.82 -11.32 -14.79
C GLU A 38 -17.38 -11.53 -14.30
N GLY A 39 -16.90 -10.68 -13.39
CA GLY A 39 -15.56 -10.73 -12.82
C GLY A 39 -14.51 -9.96 -13.62
N ASN A 40 -14.91 -9.12 -14.58
CA ASN A 40 -13.98 -8.25 -15.31
C ASN A 40 -13.69 -6.98 -14.50
N LYS A 41 -12.42 -6.54 -14.47
CA LYS A 41 -12.04 -5.28 -13.81
C LYS A 41 -12.60 -4.09 -14.59
N THR A 42 -13.33 -3.21 -13.90
CA THR A 42 -13.92 -1.98 -14.47
C THR A 42 -13.19 -0.71 -14.05
N SER A 43 -12.50 -0.71 -12.90
CA SER A 43 -11.62 0.38 -12.49
C SER A 43 -10.47 -0.12 -11.61
N ASN A 44 -9.34 0.59 -11.66
CA ASN A 44 -8.22 0.35 -10.76
C ASN A 44 -8.58 0.76 -9.32
N GLY A 45 -7.89 0.14 -8.35
CA GLY A 45 -7.90 0.62 -6.99
C GLY A 45 -7.05 1.88 -6.84
N THR A 46 -7.26 2.64 -5.77
CA THR A 46 -6.46 3.82 -5.47
C THR A 46 -5.91 3.77 -4.05
N VAL A 47 -4.75 4.39 -3.85
CA VAL A 47 -4.13 4.49 -2.53
C VAL A 47 -3.69 5.91 -2.22
N THR A 48 -3.99 6.35 -1.00
CA THR A 48 -3.39 7.54 -0.39
C THR A 48 -2.55 7.09 0.79
N VAL A 49 -1.32 7.59 0.90
CA VAL A 49 -0.39 7.20 1.96
C VAL A 49 0.20 8.45 2.59
N LEU A 50 0.10 8.51 3.92
CA LEU A 50 0.85 9.44 4.73
C LEU A 50 1.92 8.66 5.50
N GLN A 51 3.16 9.15 5.46
CA GLN A 51 4.25 8.65 6.29
C GLN A 51 4.64 9.74 7.29
N ASN A 52 4.60 9.42 8.58
CA ASN A 52 4.89 10.37 9.66
C ASN A 52 4.06 11.68 9.57
N GLY A 53 2.82 11.60 9.09
CA GLY A 53 1.93 12.76 8.88
C GLY A 53 2.19 13.55 7.58
N VAL A 54 3.17 13.15 6.76
CA VAL A 54 3.48 13.77 5.46
C VAL A 54 2.83 12.96 4.34
N LEU A 55 2.09 13.63 3.45
CA LEU A 55 1.50 13.00 2.27
C LEU A 55 2.61 12.56 1.30
N ILE A 56 2.69 11.26 1.04
CA ILE A 56 3.72 10.66 0.17
C ILE A 56 3.15 9.93 -1.05
N GLN A 57 1.86 9.58 -1.03
CA GLN A 57 1.09 9.13 -2.19
C GLN A 57 -0.27 9.84 -2.15
N ASP A 58 -0.60 10.59 -3.19
CA ASP A 58 -1.85 11.36 -3.27
C ASP A 58 -2.81 10.68 -4.26
N HIS A 59 -3.76 9.92 -3.72
CA HIS A 59 -4.80 9.20 -4.47
C HIS A 59 -4.33 8.53 -5.76
N VAL A 60 -3.18 7.85 -5.72
CA VAL A 60 -2.58 7.25 -6.93
C VAL A 60 -3.33 5.98 -7.31
N GLU A 61 -3.53 5.76 -8.60
CA GLU A 61 -4.09 4.52 -9.13
C GLU A 61 -3.08 3.37 -9.04
N LEU A 62 -3.55 2.17 -8.71
CA LEU A 62 -2.73 0.96 -8.74
C LEU A 62 -2.84 0.31 -10.11
N LEU A 63 -1.72 0.20 -10.81
CA LEU A 63 -1.68 -0.26 -12.21
C LEU A 63 -1.75 -1.79 -12.36
N GLY A 64 -1.92 -2.50 -11.24
CA GLY A 64 -1.84 -3.95 -11.16
C GLY A 64 -1.12 -4.41 -9.90
N SER A 65 -1.03 -5.73 -9.74
CA SER A 65 -0.26 -6.36 -8.67
C SER A 65 1.22 -5.96 -8.74
N THR A 66 1.78 -5.51 -7.61
CA THR A 66 3.24 -5.36 -7.47
C THR A 66 3.93 -6.72 -7.39
N THR A 67 5.23 -6.79 -7.67
CA THR A 67 6.00 -8.05 -7.78
C THR A 67 6.05 -8.88 -6.49
N ALA A 68 5.80 -8.26 -5.34
CA ALA A 68 5.73 -8.92 -4.04
C ALA A 68 4.34 -9.50 -3.71
N SER A 69 3.36 -9.35 -4.60
CA SER A 69 1.99 -9.78 -4.33
C SER A 69 1.91 -11.30 -4.21
N MET A 70 1.24 -11.78 -3.16
CA MET A 70 0.95 -13.21 -3.00
C MET A 70 -0.18 -13.69 -3.91
N GLN A 71 -1.00 -12.76 -4.40
CA GLN A 71 -2.21 -13.03 -5.18
C GLN A 71 -2.34 -12.02 -6.32
N GLY A 72 -2.97 -12.42 -7.42
CA GLY A 72 -3.39 -11.48 -8.46
C GLY A 72 -4.52 -10.59 -7.97
N GLU A 73 -4.83 -9.53 -8.71
CA GLU A 73 -6.06 -8.76 -8.50
C GLU A 73 -7.29 -9.65 -8.75
N GLY A 74 -8.33 -9.48 -7.95
CA GLY A 74 -9.58 -10.21 -8.09
C GLY A 74 -10.70 -9.59 -7.26
N PRO A 75 -11.96 -10.01 -7.49
CA PRO A 75 -13.09 -9.52 -6.74
C PRO A 75 -13.04 -10.01 -5.28
N GLY A 76 -13.54 -9.18 -4.36
CA GLY A 76 -13.68 -9.50 -2.95
C GLY A 76 -12.55 -8.95 -2.07
N ALA A 77 -12.61 -9.28 -0.78
CA ALA A 77 -11.65 -8.79 0.20
C ALA A 77 -10.39 -9.66 0.24
N GLY A 78 -9.22 -9.01 0.28
CA GLY A 78 -7.92 -9.66 0.53
C GLY A 78 -7.40 -9.37 1.95
N PRO A 79 -6.43 -10.15 2.43
CA PRO A 79 -5.78 -9.89 3.72
C PRO A 79 -4.79 -8.72 3.65
N LEU A 80 -4.45 -8.14 4.80
CA LEU A 80 -3.24 -7.32 4.94
C LEU A 80 -2.03 -8.27 5.09
N TYR A 81 -1.04 -8.11 4.21
CA TYR A 81 0.19 -8.90 4.23
C TYR A 81 1.39 -8.03 4.60
N LEU A 82 2.19 -8.48 5.58
CA LEU A 82 3.46 -7.85 5.95
C LEU A 82 4.60 -8.73 5.43
N GLN A 83 5.37 -8.19 4.49
CA GLN A 83 6.43 -8.94 3.81
C GLN A 83 7.65 -9.17 4.73
N ASP A 84 8.19 -10.38 4.69
CA ASP A 84 9.56 -10.67 5.12
C ASP A 84 10.48 -10.63 3.89
N HIS A 85 11.52 -9.80 3.97
CA HIS A 85 12.53 -9.64 2.92
C HIS A 85 13.95 -9.81 3.48
N GLY A 86 14.12 -10.70 4.47
CA GLY A 86 15.42 -11.07 5.04
C GLY A 86 16.05 -10.02 5.98
N SER A 87 15.39 -8.88 6.17
CA SER A 87 15.79 -7.83 7.10
C SER A 87 14.77 -7.73 8.23
N PRO A 88 15.16 -8.00 9.49
CA PRO A 88 14.23 -7.94 10.61
C PRO A 88 13.64 -6.54 10.82
N VAL A 89 12.32 -6.45 10.83
CA VAL A 89 11.56 -5.23 11.16
C VAL A 89 10.58 -5.57 12.29
N ARG A 90 10.35 -4.63 13.21
CA ARG A 90 9.35 -4.75 14.27
C ARG A 90 8.16 -3.87 13.96
N TYR A 91 6.97 -4.38 14.20
CA TYR A 91 5.70 -3.67 14.01
C TYR A 91 5.00 -3.45 15.34
N ARG A 92 4.19 -2.39 15.43
CA ARG A 92 3.28 -2.13 16.55
C ARG A 92 2.09 -1.31 16.07
N ASN A 93 1.01 -1.29 16.84
CA ASN A 93 -0.15 -0.44 16.61
C ASN A 93 -0.76 -0.60 15.20
N ILE A 94 -0.95 -1.85 14.77
CA ILE A 94 -1.60 -2.15 13.49
C ILE A 94 -3.08 -2.39 13.76
N TRP A 95 -3.93 -1.62 13.09
CA TRP A 95 -5.37 -1.79 13.08
C TRP A 95 -5.90 -1.48 11.68
N VAL A 96 -7.08 -2.02 11.36
CA VAL A 96 -7.77 -1.81 10.08
C VAL A 96 -9.23 -1.52 10.39
N ARG A 97 -9.82 -0.63 9.60
CA ARG A 97 -11.25 -0.34 9.61
C ARG A 97 -11.74 -0.24 8.16
N PRO A 98 -12.88 -0.87 7.82
CA PRO A 98 -13.56 -0.62 6.54
C PRO A 98 -13.89 0.87 6.36
N LEU A 99 -13.99 1.30 5.09
CA LEU A 99 -14.46 2.63 4.68
C LEU A 99 -15.95 2.60 4.34
#